data_AF-A0A9W9DRW6-F1
#
_entry.id   AF-A0A9W9DRW6-F1
#
_cell.length_a   1.000
_cell.length_b   1.000
_cell.length_c   1.000
_cell.angle_alpha   90.00
_cell.angle_beta   90.00
_cell.angle_gamma   90.00
#
_symmetry.space_group_name_H-M   'P 1'
#
loop_
_entity.id
_entity.type
_entity.pdbx_description
1 polymer ?
#
loop_
_entity_poly.entity_id
_entity_poly.type
_entity_poly.pdbx_seq_one_letter_code
_entity_poly.pdbx_strand_id
1 'polypeptide(L)'
;MGARARPANGSIERCAECEKEFSVSQYTIAATGSGFLCHPCAKKLGNDPFKKPTAPRKRMKAADKRNIVHFEKPRFPTLVSICINIISTHIDDIEAFGDIGTLNMDAISKAISRKRSLNSENVHLFYGSGNTSLTLYDATKLSPTALMTLGHLNPNLTTLHLNFCGLISDEVMNSWCSSLPNLVHLQLLGPFLVRVPAWIAFFESHSQLQSFLITQSPRFDLECLQSLIRTSAKTLTRLGLREVGLLSDDFLGSIGLLSGQLSYLDISEPSQSCSNEAVNTLLGAVGSTLTHLNLSGHIELTDDVLQYGILPNITSLQHLTLSNLPLLTDNGVALFFSQWPNPPLTAVTLSRNPHLSTNSLVELLNHSGEGLRSLDVNGWKDVSATALANIATQARDLGKIDLGWCREVDDFIMKSILDNCKNRLTEVKVWGCNKVQGKWVTSGTKTKAKIFGIERAHTSII
;
A
#
# COMPACT_ATOMS: atom_id res chain seq x y z
N MET A 1 49.01 43.65 -43.81
CA MET A 1 50.11 44.06 -42.90
C MET A 1 50.23 43.00 -41.83
N GLY A 2 51.38 42.30 -41.77
CA GLY A 2 51.55 41.10 -40.96
C GLY A 2 51.63 41.40 -39.46
N ALA A 3 50.95 40.59 -38.65
CA ALA A 3 51.00 40.68 -37.19
C ALA A 3 52.46 40.45 -36.70
N ARG A 4 52.98 41.40 -35.93
CA ARG A 4 54.32 41.31 -35.30
C ARG A 4 54.33 40.10 -34.36
N ALA A 5 55.35 39.24 -34.46
CA ALA A 5 55.48 38.06 -33.59
C ALA A 5 55.53 38.49 -32.11
N ARG A 6 54.90 37.71 -31.22
CA ARG A 6 54.83 38.03 -29.79
C ARG A 6 56.25 38.05 -29.19
N PRO A 7 56.65 39.13 -28.48
CA PRO A 7 57.92 39.19 -27.76
C PRO A 7 58.03 38.11 -26.69
N ALA A 8 59.26 37.81 -26.26
CA ALA A 8 59.52 36.81 -25.24
C ALA A 8 58.86 37.18 -23.90
N ASN A 9 58.34 36.18 -23.19
CA ASN A 9 57.78 36.38 -21.86
C ASN A 9 58.85 36.99 -20.92
N GLY A 10 58.49 38.04 -20.19
CA GLY A 10 59.37 38.80 -19.32
C GLY A 10 59.95 40.08 -19.97
N SER A 11 59.89 40.23 -21.29
CA SER A 11 60.32 41.46 -21.97
C SER A 11 59.40 42.65 -21.67
N ILE A 12 59.93 43.87 -21.75
CA ILE A 12 59.16 45.11 -21.53
C ILE A 12 58.69 45.64 -22.89
N GLU A 13 57.39 45.89 -23.03
CA GLU A 13 56.78 46.51 -24.20
C GLU A 13 55.91 47.71 -23.80
N ARG A 14 55.64 48.61 -24.74
CA ARG A 14 54.70 49.73 -24.54
C ARG A 14 53.31 49.35 -25.01
N CYS A 15 52.32 49.62 -24.16
CA CYS A 15 50.93 49.35 -24.46
C CYS A 15 50.45 50.22 -25.64
N ALA A 16 49.90 49.61 -26.68
CA ALA A 16 49.38 50.32 -27.85
C ALA A 16 48.19 51.27 -27.54
N GLU A 17 47.56 51.12 -26.36
CA GLU A 17 46.37 51.90 -25.97
C GLU A 17 46.67 53.01 -24.96
N CYS A 18 47.56 52.76 -23.99
CA CYS A 18 47.84 53.71 -22.91
C CYS A 18 49.31 54.14 -22.84
N GLU A 19 50.14 53.66 -23.77
CA GLU A 19 51.57 53.97 -23.93
C GLU A 19 52.47 53.66 -22.72
N LYS A 20 51.90 53.08 -21.66
CA LYS A 20 52.65 52.64 -20.47
C LYS A 20 53.43 51.36 -20.76
N GLU A 21 54.61 51.27 -20.16
CA GLU A 21 55.43 50.07 -20.19
C GLU A 21 54.82 48.95 -19.35
N PHE A 22 54.87 47.73 -19.86
CA PHE A 22 54.39 46.55 -19.16
C PHE A 22 55.23 45.33 -19.53
N SER A 23 55.30 44.36 -18.62
CA SER A 23 55.97 43.08 -18.87
C SER A 23 55.07 42.17 -19.71
N VAL A 24 55.63 41.64 -20.79
CA VAL A 24 54.98 40.68 -21.67
C VAL A 24 54.86 39.33 -20.95
N SER A 25 53.67 38.75 -20.97
CA SER A 25 53.41 37.41 -20.44
C SER A 25 52.79 36.53 -21.52
N GLN A 26 52.64 35.24 -21.22
CA GLN A 26 51.91 34.30 -22.08
C GLN A 26 50.45 34.72 -22.35
N TYR A 27 49.90 35.64 -21.56
CA TYR A 27 48.54 36.16 -21.68
C TYR A 27 48.46 37.53 -22.38
N THR A 28 49.59 38.08 -22.88
CA THR A 28 49.63 39.40 -23.54
C THR A 28 49.01 39.36 -24.94
N ILE A 29 47.98 40.16 -25.16
CA ILE A 29 47.19 40.14 -26.40
C ILE A 29 47.71 41.22 -27.37
N ALA A 30 47.72 40.91 -28.66
CA ALA A 30 48.01 41.90 -29.71
C ALA A 30 46.85 42.90 -29.83
N ALA A 31 47.16 44.17 -30.04
CA ALA A 31 46.14 45.18 -30.33
C ALA A 31 45.52 44.92 -31.72
N THR A 32 44.34 45.48 -31.99
CA THR A 32 43.65 45.39 -33.29
C THR A 32 44.44 46.07 -34.43
N GLY A 33 45.48 46.86 -34.09
CA GLY A 33 46.47 47.43 -34.99
C GLY A 33 47.88 46.88 -34.73
N SER A 34 48.90 47.74 -34.81
CA SER A 34 50.28 47.36 -34.50
C SER A 34 50.61 47.52 -33.01
N GLY A 35 51.02 46.45 -32.34
CA GLY A 35 51.52 46.49 -30.95
C GLY A 35 50.77 45.54 -30.01
N PHE A 36 51.05 45.65 -28.71
CA PHE A 36 50.51 44.76 -27.67
C PHE A 36 49.82 45.55 -26.58
N LEU A 37 48.85 44.92 -25.90
CA LEU A 37 48.05 45.55 -24.85
C LEU A 37 48.49 45.09 -23.46
N CYS A 38 48.58 46.03 -22.51
CA CYS A 38 48.73 45.70 -21.10
C CYS A 38 47.43 45.11 -20.54
N HIS A 39 47.53 44.35 -19.45
CA HIS A 39 46.38 43.65 -18.85
C HIS A 39 45.17 44.57 -18.52
N PRO A 40 45.35 45.76 -17.93
CA PRO A 40 44.24 46.69 -17.70
C PRO A 40 43.54 47.15 -18.99
N CYS A 41 44.28 47.42 -20.06
CA CYS A 41 43.72 47.86 -21.34
C CYS A 41 43.03 46.70 -22.06
N ALA A 42 43.61 45.50 -22.04
CA ALA A 42 42.99 44.29 -22.58
C ALA A 42 41.63 44.01 -21.89
N LYS A 43 41.57 44.15 -20.56
CA LYS A 43 40.32 43.99 -19.79
C LYS A 43 39.28 45.08 -20.12
N LYS A 44 39.70 46.34 -20.27
CA LYS A 44 38.81 47.44 -20.68
C LYS A 44 38.22 47.23 -22.08
N LEU A 45 39.00 46.67 -22.99
CA LEU A 45 38.57 46.35 -24.36
C LEU A 45 37.79 45.03 -24.47
N GLY A 46 37.44 44.39 -23.34
CA GLY A 46 36.64 43.17 -23.30
C GLY A 46 37.42 41.88 -23.57
N ASN A 47 38.73 41.96 -23.76
CA ASN A 47 39.63 40.85 -24.04
C ASN A 47 40.33 40.41 -22.74
N ASP A 48 39.58 39.86 -21.79
CA ASP A 48 40.11 39.36 -20.51
C ASP A 48 40.62 37.91 -20.66
N PRO A 49 41.95 37.66 -20.58
CA PRO A 49 42.52 36.31 -20.73
C PRO A 49 42.11 35.33 -19.63
N PHE A 50 41.58 35.82 -18.50
CA PHE A 50 41.20 35.01 -17.35
C PHE A 50 39.69 34.80 -17.23
N LYS A 51 38.90 35.31 -18.17
CA LYS A 51 37.46 35.06 -18.22
C LYS A 51 37.23 33.61 -18.64
N LYS A 52 36.94 32.74 -17.67
CA LYS A 52 36.53 31.35 -17.93
C LYS A 52 35.42 31.35 -18.98
N PRO A 53 35.51 30.52 -20.05
CA PRO A 53 34.46 30.43 -21.03
C PRO A 53 33.18 30.06 -20.30
N THR A 54 32.23 31.01 -20.27
CA THR A 54 30.89 30.72 -19.79
C THR A 54 30.34 29.74 -20.81
N ALA A 55 30.21 28.47 -20.42
CA ALA A 55 29.58 27.47 -21.28
C ALA A 55 28.32 28.11 -21.85
N PRO A 56 28.13 28.09 -23.19
CA PRO A 56 26.96 28.73 -23.77
C PRO A 56 25.77 28.10 -23.07
N ARG A 57 24.97 28.91 -22.36
CA ARG A 57 23.66 28.48 -21.90
C ARG A 57 22.99 27.93 -23.14
N LYS A 58 22.90 26.59 -23.25
CA LYS A 58 22.09 25.94 -24.26
C LYS A 58 20.72 26.60 -24.11
N ARG A 59 20.39 27.54 -25.01
CA ARG A 59 19.01 27.90 -25.25
C ARG A 59 18.42 26.60 -25.78
N MET A 60 17.83 25.82 -24.87
CA MET A 60 16.93 24.74 -25.23
C MET A 60 16.02 25.32 -26.30
N LYS A 61 15.98 24.68 -27.47
CA LYS A 61 15.00 24.99 -28.50
C LYS A 61 13.63 25.04 -27.81
N ALA A 62 12.74 25.95 -28.21
CA ALA A 62 11.42 26.09 -27.58
C ALA A 62 10.61 24.76 -27.56
N ALA A 63 11.01 23.76 -28.33
CA ALA A 63 10.52 22.39 -28.26
C ALA A 63 10.98 21.60 -27.02
N ASP A 64 12.23 21.77 -26.55
CA ASP A 64 12.76 21.03 -25.38
C ASP A 64 12.32 21.63 -24.04
N LYS A 65 11.80 22.88 -24.02
CA LYS A 65 11.14 23.47 -22.84
C LYS A 65 9.68 23.01 -22.66
N ARG A 66 9.18 22.12 -23.53
CA ARG A 66 7.80 21.61 -23.48
C ARG A 66 7.68 20.12 -23.22
N ASN A 67 8.75 19.45 -22.80
CA ASN A 67 8.59 18.22 -22.04
C ASN A 67 8.60 18.54 -20.55
N ILE A 68 7.56 19.28 -20.13
CA ILE A 68 6.96 19.04 -18.83
C ILE A 68 6.66 17.54 -18.89
N VAL A 69 7.42 16.73 -18.15
CA VAL A 69 7.14 15.31 -18.03
C VAL A 69 5.78 15.28 -17.38
N HIS A 70 4.76 15.10 -18.22
CA HIS A 70 3.41 14.95 -17.77
C HIS A 70 3.49 13.87 -16.71
N PHE A 71 3.00 14.22 -15.53
CA PHE A 71 2.14 13.35 -14.77
C PHE A 71 1.26 12.62 -15.80
N GLU A 72 1.71 11.51 -16.38
CA GLU A 72 0.88 10.67 -17.23
C GLU A 72 -0.05 9.93 -16.26
N LYS A 73 -0.99 10.70 -15.67
CA LYS A 73 -2.37 10.23 -15.75
C LYS A 73 -2.53 9.92 -17.24
N PRO A 74 -2.80 8.66 -17.60
CA PRO A 74 -2.98 8.31 -19.01
C PRO A 74 -3.94 9.36 -19.58
N ARG A 75 -3.45 10.13 -20.58
CA ARG A 75 -4.15 11.32 -21.08
C ARG A 75 -5.58 10.98 -21.49
N PHE A 76 -5.77 9.72 -21.87
CA PHE A 76 -7.05 9.09 -22.09
C PHE A 76 -7.12 7.79 -21.29
N PRO A 77 -8.28 7.49 -20.66
CA PRO A 77 -8.54 6.16 -20.12
C PRO A 77 -8.33 5.08 -21.19
N THR A 78 -7.93 3.87 -20.77
CA THR A 78 -7.84 2.73 -21.71
C THR A 78 -9.21 2.45 -22.32
N LEU A 79 -9.26 1.90 -23.54
CA LEU A 79 -10.53 1.52 -24.17
C LEU A 79 -11.36 0.61 -23.24
N VAL A 80 -10.71 -0.36 -22.59
CA VAL A 80 -11.35 -1.23 -21.58
C VAL A 80 -11.98 -0.41 -20.46
N SER A 81 -11.28 0.57 -19.89
CA SER A 81 -11.85 1.42 -18.82
C SER A 81 -12.97 2.34 -19.32
N ILE A 82 -12.95 2.78 -20.58
CA ILE A 82 -14.05 3.52 -21.20
C ILE A 82 -15.27 2.61 -21.34
N CYS A 83 -15.10 1.39 -21.89
CA CYS A 83 -16.17 0.41 -22.05
C CYS A 83 -16.79 0.06 -20.70
N ILE A 84 -15.96 -0.25 -19.69
CA ILE A 84 -16.45 -0.53 -18.33
C ILE A 84 -17.26 0.66 -17.79
N ASN A 85 -16.79 1.89 -18.00
CA ASN A 85 -17.51 3.06 -17.53
C ASN A 85 -18.88 3.24 -18.22
N ILE A 86 -18.96 3.00 -19.53
CA ILE A 86 -20.21 3.05 -20.31
C ILE A 86 -21.17 1.95 -19.81
N ILE A 87 -20.68 0.71 -19.74
CA ILE A 87 -21.43 -0.44 -19.19
C ILE A 87 -21.98 -0.11 -17.80
N SER A 88 -21.14 0.41 -16.91
CA SER A 88 -21.57 0.73 -15.54
C SER A 88 -22.57 1.89 -15.45
N THR A 89 -22.63 2.76 -16.46
CA THR A 89 -23.61 3.87 -16.52
C THR A 89 -24.97 3.37 -17.03
N HIS A 90 -24.97 2.41 -17.95
CA HIS A 90 -26.16 1.85 -18.59
C HIS A 90 -26.47 0.43 -18.12
N ILE A 91 -26.07 0.07 -16.89
CA ILE A 91 -26.12 -1.31 -16.41
C ILE A 91 -27.55 -1.88 -16.39
N ASP A 92 -28.54 -1.03 -16.12
CA ASP A 92 -29.95 -1.41 -16.05
C ASP A 92 -30.56 -1.62 -17.46
N ASP A 93 -29.90 -1.16 -18.52
CA ASP A 93 -30.32 -1.35 -19.92
C ASP A 93 -29.69 -2.61 -20.55
N ILE A 94 -28.87 -3.37 -19.81
CA ILE A 94 -28.11 -4.52 -20.33
C ILE A 94 -28.86 -5.82 -20.02
N GLU A 95 -29.17 -6.60 -21.04
CA GLU A 95 -29.80 -7.93 -20.89
C GLU A 95 -28.79 -9.06 -20.65
N ALA A 96 -27.62 -8.99 -21.28
CA ALA A 96 -26.54 -9.96 -21.13
C ALA A 96 -25.18 -9.37 -21.53
N PHE A 97 -24.11 -9.79 -20.85
CA PHE A 97 -22.74 -9.43 -21.25
C PHE A 97 -22.19 -10.27 -22.41
N GLY A 98 -22.80 -11.41 -22.71
CA GLY A 98 -22.24 -12.40 -23.64
C GLY A 98 -20.92 -12.99 -23.10
N ASP A 99 -19.99 -13.29 -24.01
CA ASP A 99 -18.70 -13.90 -23.67
C ASP A 99 -17.70 -12.87 -23.15
N ILE A 100 -17.72 -12.66 -21.83
CA ILE A 100 -16.81 -11.75 -21.15
C ILE A 100 -15.92 -12.52 -20.15
N GLY A 101 -14.61 -12.26 -20.22
CA GLY A 101 -13.65 -12.91 -19.33
C GLY A 101 -13.85 -12.51 -17.86
N THR A 102 -13.51 -13.41 -16.94
CA THR A 102 -13.66 -13.25 -15.49
C THR A 102 -13.00 -11.96 -14.95
N LEU A 103 -11.83 -11.58 -15.48
CA LEU A 103 -11.13 -10.34 -15.12
C LEU A 103 -11.96 -9.08 -15.43
N ASN A 104 -12.67 -9.07 -16.57
CA ASN A 104 -13.51 -7.95 -16.95
C ASN A 104 -14.82 -7.94 -16.16
N MET A 105 -15.39 -9.12 -15.86
CA MET A 105 -16.56 -9.24 -14.99
C MET A 105 -16.29 -8.66 -13.60
N ASP A 106 -15.16 -9.01 -13.00
CA ASP A 106 -14.74 -8.45 -11.71
C ASP A 106 -14.54 -6.92 -11.80
N ALA A 107 -13.95 -6.44 -12.89
CA ALA A 107 -13.77 -5.00 -13.10
C ALA A 107 -15.08 -4.24 -13.27
N ILE A 108 -16.09 -4.84 -13.94
CA ILE A 108 -17.44 -4.30 -14.06
C ILE A 108 -18.12 -4.29 -12.68
N SER A 109 -18.08 -5.41 -11.95
CA SER A 109 -18.62 -5.52 -10.58
C SER A 109 -18.05 -4.42 -9.68
N LYS A 110 -16.72 -4.21 -9.69
CA LYS A 110 -16.08 -3.09 -8.98
C LYS A 110 -16.60 -1.72 -9.41
N ALA A 111 -16.77 -1.50 -10.70
CA ALA A 111 -17.19 -0.21 -11.24
C ALA A 111 -18.64 0.14 -10.89
N ILE A 112 -19.57 -0.82 -11.00
CA ILE A 112 -20.97 -0.62 -10.61
C ILE A 112 -21.14 -0.49 -9.09
N SER A 113 -20.36 -1.24 -8.29
CA SER A 113 -20.39 -1.10 -6.83
C SER A 113 -19.88 0.28 -6.39
N ARG A 114 -18.84 0.83 -7.03
CA ARG A 114 -18.39 2.21 -6.76
C ARG A 114 -19.45 3.27 -7.09
N LYS A 115 -20.28 3.03 -8.10
CA LYS A 115 -21.43 3.89 -8.45
C LYS A 115 -22.68 3.58 -7.62
N ARG A 116 -22.64 2.57 -6.74
CA ARG A 116 -23.79 2.06 -5.97
C ARG A 116 -24.98 1.68 -6.86
N SER A 117 -24.71 1.17 -8.06
CA SER A 117 -25.74 0.80 -9.04
C SER A 117 -26.08 -0.69 -9.06
N LEU A 118 -25.30 -1.56 -8.42
CA LEU A 118 -25.68 -2.98 -8.26
C LEU A 118 -26.98 -3.09 -7.46
N ASN A 119 -27.99 -3.78 -8.01
CA ASN A 119 -29.33 -3.91 -7.44
C ASN A 119 -29.99 -5.24 -7.86
N SER A 120 -31.19 -5.56 -7.33
CA SER A 120 -31.88 -6.82 -7.64
C SER A 120 -32.30 -6.97 -9.10
N GLU A 121 -32.45 -5.88 -9.86
CA GLU A 121 -32.85 -5.90 -11.26
C GLU A 121 -31.67 -6.28 -12.17
N ASN A 122 -30.44 -5.84 -11.85
CA ASN A 122 -29.26 -6.06 -12.70
C ASN A 122 -28.28 -7.15 -12.20
N VAL A 123 -28.41 -7.62 -10.96
CA VAL A 123 -27.45 -8.58 -10.38
C VAL A 123 -27.44 -9.93 -11.10
N HIS A 124 -28.54 -10.30 -11.77
CA HIS A 124 -28.64 -11.54 -12.54
C HIS A 124 -27.58 -11.63 -13.66
N LEU A 125 -27.07 -10.50 -14.15
CA LEU A 125 -25.97 -10.43 -15.12
C LEU A 125 -24.65 -11.05 -14.60
N PHE A 126 -24.51 -11.19 -13.28
CA PHE A 126 -23.34 -11.78 -12.63
C PHE A 126 -23.57 -13.23 -12.20
N TYR A 127 -24.79 -13.75 -12.36
CA TYR A 127 -25.13 -15.13 -12.03
C TYR A 127 -24.90 -16.05 -13.24
N GLY A 128 -24.66 -17.32 -12.97
CA GLY A 128 -24.29 -18.27 -14.01
C GLY A 128 -23.80 -19.59 -13.43
N SER A 129 -24.29 -20.70 -14.01
CA SER A 129 -23.91 -22.05 -13.58
C SER A 129 -22.43 -22.36 -13.82
N GLY A 130 -21.76 -21.64 -14.73
CA GLY A 130 -20.31 -21.76 -14.95
C GLY A 130 -19.44 -21.07 -13.90
N ASN A 131 -20.02 -20.26 -13.00
CA ASN A 131 -19.24 -19.53 -12.01
C ASN A 131 -18.74 -20.46 -10.90
N THR A 132 -17.42 -20.45 -10.68
CA THR A 132 -16.77 -21.09 -9.53
C THR A 132 -16.45 -20.07 -8.43
N SER A 133 -16.33 -18.79 -8.78
CA SER A 133 -16.08 -17.71 -7.83
C SER A 133 -16.92 -16.49 -8.19
N LEU A 134 -17.50 -15.86 -7.17
CA LEU A 134 -18.33 -14.66 -7.31
C LEU A 134 -17.98 -13.66 -6.22
N THR A 135 -17.69 -12.42 -6.64
CA THR A 135 -17.46 -11.29 -5.74
C THR A 135 -18.37 -10.12 -6.09
N LEU A 136 -19.18 -9.68 -5.11
CA LEU A 136 -20.02 -8.49 -5.21
C LEU A 136 -19.55 -7.47 -4.17
N TYR A 137 -19.07 -6.31 -4.62
CA TYR A 137 -18.37 -5.34 -3.78
C TYR A 137 -19.30 -4.35 -3.03
N ASP A 138 -20.57 -4.28 -3.39
CA ASP A 138 -21.61 -3.50 -2.70
C ASP A 138 -22.98 -4.16 -2.90
N ALA A 139 -23.36 -5.04 -1.98
CA ALA A 139 -24.62 -5.76 -1.97
C ALA A 139 -25.72 -5.02 -1.18
N THR A 140 -25.54 -3.73 -0.85
CA THR A 140 -26.47 -2.97 0.01
C THR A 140 -27.91 -2.97 -0.53
N LYS A 141 -28.07 -2.99 -1.86
CA LYS A 141 -29.37 -2.91 -2.55
C LYS A 141 -29.91 -4.26 -3.01
N LEU A 142 -29.28 -5.38 -2.63
CA LEU A 142 -29.76 -6.71 -3.02
C LEU A 142 -30.83 -7.19 -2.04
N SER A 143 -32.04 -7.45 -2.56
CA SER A 143 -33.13 -8.02 -1.78
C SER A 143 -32.81 -9.46 -1.33
N PRO A 144 -33.43 -9.96 -0.25
CA PRO A 144 -33.33 -11.37 0.14
C PRO A 144 -33.63 -12.34 -1.00
N THR A 145 -34.62 -12.03 -1.84
CA THR A 145 -34.99 -12.83 -3.02
C THR A 145 -33.87 -12.90 -4.06
N ALA A 146 -33.17 -11.80 -4.32
CA ALA A 146 -32.02 -11.78 -5.22
C ALA A 146 -30.86 -12.61 -4.64
N LEU A 147 -30.63 -12.52 -3.32
CA LEU A 147 -29.59 -13.29 -2.64
C LEU A 147 -29.90 -14.81 -2.62
N MET A 148 -31.17 -15.22 -2.51
CA MET A 148 -31.55 -16.63 -2.71
C MET A 148 -31.34 -17.08 -4.16
N THR A 149 -31.71 -16.21 -5.11
CA THR A 149 -31.53 -16.47 -6.55
C THR A 149 -30.06 -16.64 -6.92
N LEU A 150 -29.16 -15.89 -6.29
CA LEU A 150 -27.70 -16.08 -6.40
C LEU A 150 -27.33 -17.55 -6.16
N GLY A 151 -27.81 -18.13 -5.07
CA GLY A 151 -27.55 -19.52 -4.74
C GLY A 151 -28.04 -20.46 -5.84
N HIS A 152 -29.31 -20.32 -6.23
CA HIS A 152 -29.93 -21.20 -7.23
C HIS A 152 -29.30 -21.12 -8.62
N LEU A 153 -28.79 -19.95 -9.02
CA LEU A 153 -28.20 -19.73 -10.34
C LEU A 153 -26.67 -19.91 -10.36
N ASN A 154 -26.05 -20.22 -9.22
CA ASN A 154 -24.62 -20.50 -9.10
C ASN A 154 -24.32 -21.85 -8.39
N PRO A 155 -24.84 -23.01 -8.87
CA PRO A 155 -24.70 -24.29 -8.18
C PRO A 155 -23.26 -24.83 -8.08
N ASN A 156 -22.34 -24.36 -8.94
CA ASN A 156 -20.93 -24.78 -8.96
C ASN A 156 -20.00 -23.84 -8.19
N LEU A 157 -20.56 -22.90 -7.43
CA LEU A 157 -19.77 -21.90 -6.72
C LEU A 157 -18.97 -22.55 -5.59
N THR A 158 -17.66 -22.34 -5.61
CA THR A 158 -16.75 -22.76 -4.53
C THR A 158 -16.32 -21.58 -3.66
N THR A 159 -16.34 -20.37 -4.21
CA THR A 159 -15.97 -19.13 -3.53
C THR A 159 -17.05 -18.06 -3.65
N LEU A 160 -17.54 -17.57 -2.51
CA LEU A 160 -18.50 -16.47 -2.44
C LEU A 160 -17.94 -15.36 -1.57
N HIS A 161 -17.84 -14.16 -2.14
CA HIS A 161 -17.48 -12.95 -1.42
C HIS A 161 -18.53 -11.86 -1.62
N LEU A 162 -19.23 -11.49 -0.55
CA LEU A 162 -20.21 -10.40 -0.57
C LEU A 162 -19.81 -9.30 0.41
N ASN A 163 -19.70 -8.08 -0.10
CA ASN A 163 -19.50 -6.88 0.72
C ASN A 163 -20.81 -6.13 0.93
N PHE A 164 -20.96 -5.54 2.11
CA PHE A 164 -22.14 -4.74 2.48
C PHE A 164 -23.45 -5.53 2.31
N CYS A 165 -23.43 -6.81 2.69
CA CYS A 165 -24.54 -7.75 2.52
C CYS A 165 -25.53 -7.71 3.71
N GLY A 166 -25.94 -6.49 4.09
CA GLY A 166 -26.80 -6.21 5.25
C GLY A 166 -28.19 -6.84 5.22
N LEU A 167 -28.63 -7.30 4.05
CA LEU A 167 -29.95 -7.89 3.82
C LEU A 167 -29.94 -9.43 3.75
N ILE A 168 -28.80 -10.10 4.04
CA ILE A 168 -28.79 -11.55 4.23
C ILE A 168 -29.57 -11.89 5.51
N SER A 169 -30.74 -12.49 5.35
CA SER A 169 -31.59 -12.99 6.44
C SER A 169 -31.38 -14.48 6.70
N ASP A 170 -32.02 -14.99 7.75
CA ASP A 170 -32.04 -16.43 8.06
C ASP A 170 -32.63 -17.26 6.89
N GLU A 171 -33.64 -16.71 6.19
CA GLU A 171 -34.23 -17.35 5.00
C GLU A 171 -33.21 -17.50 3.86
N VAL A 172 -32.40 -16.46 3.61
CA VAL A 172 -31.34 -16.51 2.61
C VAL A 172 -30.31 -17.58 2.96
N MET A 173 -29.83 -17.58 4.21
CA MET A 173 -28.85 -18.55 4.69
C MET A 173 -29.38 -19.99 4.59
N ASN A 174 -30.65 -20.21 4.97
CA ASN A 174 -31.28 -21.51 4.88
C ASN A 174 -31.48 -21.98 3.43
N SER A 175 -31.77 -21.08 2.49
CA SER A 175 -31.79 -21.40 1.06
C SER A 175 -30.41 -21.87 0.58
N TRP A 176 -29.35 -21.17 0.99
CA TRP A 176 -27.97 -21.51 0.62
C TRP A 176 -27.50 -22.88 1.11
N CYS A 177 -28.05 -23.40 2.21
CA CYS A 177 -27.80 -24.77 2.68
C CYS A 177 -28.00 -25.84 1.59
N SER A 178 -28.91 -25.59 0.63
CA SER A 178 -29.21 -26.53 -0.45
C SER A 178 -28.73 -26.07 -1.83
N SER A 179 -28.60 -24.76 -2.04
CA SER A 179 -28.31 -24.20 -3.36
C SER A 179 -26.82 -24.01 -3.65
N LEU A 180 -25.95 -24.04 -2.63
CA LEU A 180 -24.49 -23.83 -2.77
C LEU A 180 -23.65 -25.05 -2.33
N PRO A 181 -23.92 -26.27 -2.85
CA PRO A 181 -23.37 -27.51 -2.30
C PRO A 181 -21.85 -27.65 -2.39
N ASN A 182 -21.19 -26.89 -3.27
CA ASN A 182 -19.74 -26.96 -3.50
C ASN A 182 -18.95 -25.84 -2.80
N LEU A 183 -19.61 -25.03 -1.97
CA LEU A 183 -18.99 -23.85 -1.37
C LEU A 183 -17.96 -24.24 -0.31
N VAL A 184 -16.72 -23.78 -0.48
CA VAL A 184 -15.60 -24.04 0.44
C VAL A 184 -14.98 -22.75 0.98
N HIS A 185 -15.24 -21.61 0.35
CA HIS A 185 -14.76 -20.30 0.78
C HIS A 185 -15.91 -19.31 0.85
N LEU A 186 -16.19 -18.83 2.07
CA LEU A 186 -17.21 -17.81 2.32
C LEU A 186 -16.57 -16.57 2.96
N GLN A 187 -16.79 -15.42 2.34
CA GLN A 187 -16.42 -14.12 2.89
C GLN A 187 -17.60 -13.15 2.87
N LEU A 188 -18.01 -12.66 4.04
CA LEU A 188 -19.16 -11.78 4.20
C LEU A 188 -18.81 -10.53 5.01
N LEU A 189 -19.15 -9.35 4.50
CA LEU A 189 -19.06 -8.10 5.25
C LEU A 189 -20.46 -7.56 5.52
N GLY A 190 -20.78 -7.43 6.81
CA GLY A 190 -22.04 -6.93 7.33
C GLY A 190 -23.24 -7.87 7.22
N PRO A 191 -23.17 -9.19 7.50
CA PRO A 191 -24.35 -10.06 7.55
C PRO A 191 -25.15 -9.86 8.87
N PHE A 192 -25.59 -8.63 9.15
CA PHE A 192 -26.12 -8.20 10.45
C PHE A 192 -27.41 -8.90 10.89
N LEU A 193 -28.19 -9.42 9.94
CA LEU A 193 -29.51 -9.99 10.22
C LEU A 193 -29.49 -11.48 10.53
N VAL A 194 -28.42 -12.19 10.17
CA VAL A 194 -28.31 -13.64 10.37
C VAL A 194 -28.22 -13.96 11.86
N ARG A 195 -29.05 -14.91 12.31
CA ARG A 195 -29.12 -15.38 13.69
C ARG A 195 -28.38 -16.71 13.85
N VAL A 196 -28.06 -17.03 15.10
CA VAL A 196 -27.32 -18.22 15.51
C VAL A 196 -27.85 -19.53 14.88
N PRO A 197 -29.17 -19.83 14.89
CA PRO A 197 -29.66 -21.08 14.29
C PRO A 197 -29.37 -21.20 12.79
N ALA A 198 -29.43 -20.10 12.04
CA ALA A 198 -29.16 -20.11 10.61
C ALA A 198 -27.66 -20.28 10.31
N TRP A 199 -26.77 -19.70 11.12
CA TRP A 199 -25.33 -19.98 11.04
C TRP A 199 -25.02 -21.46 11.29
N ILE A 200 -25.59 -22.03 12.36
CA ILE A 200 -25.40 -23.43 12.71
C ILE A 200 -25.88 -24.35 11.58
N ALA A 201 -27.11 -24.15 11.08
CA ALA A 201 -27.65 -24.93 9.97
C ALA A 201 -26.80 -24.81 8.69
N PHE A 202 -26.25 -23.62 8.43
CA PHE A 202 -25.34 -23.41 7.31
C PHE A 202 -24.03 -24.20 7.46
N PHE A 203 -23.41 -24.21 8.64
CA PHE A 203 -22.19 -24.99 8.87
C PHE A 203 -22.45 -26.50 8.84
N GLU A 204 -23.60 -26.96 9.33
CA GLU A 204 -23.98 -28.37 9.28
C GLU A 204 -24.22 -28.87 7.85
N SER A 205 -24.70 -28.00 6.95
CA SER A 205 -24.84 -28.32 5.52
C SER A 205 -23.53 -28.19 4.73
N HIS A 206 -22.56 -27.42 5.22
CA HIS A 206 -21.27 -27.17 4.56
C HIS A 206 -20.08 -27.64 5.41
N SER A 207 -19.99 -28.95 5.64
CA SER A 207 -18.98 -29.55 6.53
C SER A 207 -17.55 -29.62 5.97
N GLN A 208 -17.28 -28.95 4.85
CA GLN A 208 -15.98 -28.99 4.15
C GLN A 208 -15.44 -27.57 3.90
N LEU A 209 -15.86 -26.59 4.71
CA LEU A 209 -15.36 -25.22 4.57
C LEU A 209 -13.85 -25.17 4.82
N GLN A 210 -13.16 -24.49 3.92
CA GLN A 210 -11.73 -24.24 4.00
C GLN A 210 -11.41 -22.81 4.43
N SER A 211 -12.31 -21.87 4.13
CA SER A 211 -12.19 -20.47 4.52
C SER A 211 -13.52 -19.91 4.98
N PHE A 212 -13.55 -19.35 6.19
CA PHE A 212 -14.69 -18.62 6.71
C PHE A 212 -14.22 -17.27 7.26
N LEU A 213 -14.60 -16.19 6.56
CA LEU A 213 -14.22 -14.83 6.89
C LEU A 213 -15.48 -13.98 7.06
N ILE A 214 -15.75 -13.52 8.26
CA ILE A 214 -16.83 -12.58 8.54
C ILE A 214 -16.29 -11.27 9.06
N THR A 215 -16.93 -10.18 8.65
CA THR A 215 -16.66 -8.83 9.13
C THR A 215 -17.97 -8.19 9.54
N GLN A 216 -17.99 -7.54 10.71
CA GLN A 216 -19.18 -6.83 11.21
C GLN A 216 -20.41 -7.74 11.36
N SER A 217 -20.27 -8.80 12.16
CA SER A 217 -21.35 -9.75 12.45
C SER A 217 -21.67 -9.77 13.95
N PRO A 218 -22.51 -8.85 14.46
CA PRO A 218 -22.72 -8.66 15.90
C PRO A 218 -23.52 -9.79 16.57
N ARG A 219 -24.17 -10.67 15.79
CA ARG A 219 -24.97 -11.79 16.28
C ARG A 219 -24.25 -13.14 16.20
N PHE A 220 -23.04 -13.17 15.65
CA PHE A 220 -22.24 -14.38 15.58
C PHE A 220 -21.62 -14.63 16.96
N ASP A 221 -22.00 -15.71 17.61
CA ASP A 221 -21.62 -16.05 18.97
C ASP A 221 -20.69 -17.28 19.05
N LEU A 222 -20.37 -17.69 20.27
CA LEU A 222 -19.48 -18.82 20.52
C LEU A 222 -20.06 -20.14 19.98
N GLU A 223 -21.39 -20.32 20.05
CA GLU A 223 -22.05 -21.52 19.54
C GLU A 223 -21.92 -21.63 18.02
N CYS A 224 -22.04 -20.50 17.31
CA CYS A 224 -21.77 -20.45 15.87
C CYS A 224 -20.34 -20.93 15.55
N LEU A 225 -19.33 -20.40 16.26
CA LEU A 225 -17.94 -20.81 16.07
C LEU A 225 -17.72 -22.29 16.37
N GLN A 226 -18.27 -22.79 17.48
CA GLN A 226 -18.15 -24.18 17.87
C GLN A 226 -18.78 -25.12 16.82
N SER A 227 -19.93 -24.74 16.23
CA SER A 227 -20.53 -25.51 15.14
C SER A 227 -19.64 -25.53 13.88
N LEU A 228 -19.07 -24.38 13.50
CA LEU A 228 -18.11 -24.30 12.40
C LEU A 228 -16.88 -25.20 12.63
N ILE A 229 -16.30 -25.14 13.82
CA ILE A 229 -15.13 -25.95 14.15
C ILE A 229 -15.51 -27.43 14.17
N ARG A 230 -16.61 -27.82 14.83
CA ARG A 230 -17.09 -29.20 14.86
C ARG A 230 -17.27 -29.81 13.46
N THR A 231 -17.78 -29.02 12.53
CA THR A 231 -18.08 -29.48 11.16
C THR A 231 -16.87 -29.43 10.24
N SER A 232 -16.03 -28.39 10.32
CA SER A 232 -14.94 -28.11 9.38
C SER A 232 -13.54 -28.15 10.00
N ALA A 233 -13.38 -28.75 11.19
CA ALA A 233 -12.11 -28.81 11.93
C ALA A 233 -10.95 -29.43 11.16
N LYS A 234 -11.18 -30.22 10.11
CA LYS A 234 -10.11 -30.87 9.33
C LYS A 234 -9.75 -30.15 8.03
N THR A 235 -10.56 -29.17 7.62
CA THR A 235 -10.45 -28.49 6.33
C THR A 235 -10.22 -27.00 6.47
N LEU A 236 -10.63 -26.40 7.60
CA LEU A 236 -10.60 -24.96 7.80
C LEU A 236 -9.15 -24.45 7.99
N THR A 237 -8.62 -23.81 6.95
CA THR A 237 -7.26 -23.25 6.91
C THR A 237 -7.24 -21.73 7.04
N ARG A 238 -8.40 -21.06 6.92
CA ARG A 238 -8.51 -19.60 7.04
C ARG A 238 -9.73 -19.22 7.88
N LEU A 239 -9.49 -18.52 8.97
CA LEU A 239 -10.53 -18.01 9.87
C LEU A 239 -10.39 -16.51 10.07
N GLY A 240 -11.49 -15.79 9.90
CA GLY A 240 -11.54 -14.35 10.11
C GLY A 240 -12.81 -13.97 10.86
N LEU A 241 -12.65 -13.40 12.04
CA LEU A 241 -13.69 -12.91 12.94
C LEU A 241 -13.43 -11.42 13.22
N ARG A 242 -13.51 -10.58 12.18
CA ARG A 242 -13.22 -9.16 12.29
C ARG A 242 -14.43 -8.36 12.73
N GLU A 243 -14.28 -7.43 13.66
CA GLU A 243 -15.40 -6.60 14.15
C GLU A 243 -16.60 -7.47 14.59
N VAL A 244 -16.30 -8.62 15.22
CA VAL A 244 -17.31 -9.52 15.80
C VAL A 244 -17.57 -9.08 17.23
N GLY A 245 -18.78 -8.56 17.47
CA GLY A 245 -19.07 -7.84 18.70
C GLY A 245 -19.05 -8.69 19.98
N LEU A 246 -19.19 -10.01 19.85
CA LEU A 246 -19.22 -10.99 20.93
C LEU A 246 -17.88 -11.75 21.10
N LEU A 247 -16.85 -11.39 20.33
CA LEU A 247 -15.54 -12.04 20.41
C LEU A 247 -14.96 -11.87 21.83
N SER A 248 -14.53 -12.98 22.43
CA SER A 248 -14.00 -13.06 23.80
C SER A 248 -12.91 -14.13 23.90
N ASP A 249 -12.28 -14.24 25.07
CA ASP A 249 -11.26 -15.27 25.34
C ASP A 249 -11.77 -16.70 25.12
N ASP A 250 -13.06 -16.98 25.37
CA ASP A 250 -13.67 -18.30 25.15
C ASP A 250 -13.67 -18.72 23.67
N PHE A 251 -13.78 -17.74 22.76
CA PHE A 251 -13.64 -18.01 21.33
C PHE A 251 -12.23 -18.51 21.04
N LEU A 252 -11.20 -17.89 21.64
CA LEU A 252 -9.81 -18.24 21.38
C LEU A 252 -9.50 -19.67 21.81
N GLY A 253 -10.07 -20.13 22.93
CA GLY A 253 -10.00 -21.53 23.35
C GLY A 253 -10.59 -22.49 22.31
N SER A 254 -11.72 -22.11 21.69
CA SER A 254 -12.34 -22.91 20.62
C SER A 254 -11.48 -22.89 19.34
N ILE A 255 -10.95 -21.74 18.93
CA ILE A 255 -10.07 -21.61 17.75
C ILE A 255 -8.80 -22.47 17.92
N GLY A 256 -8.28 -22.61 19.15
CA GLY A 256 -7.13 -23.46 19.45
C GLY A 256 -7.28 -24.93 19.02
N LEU A 257 -8.52 -25.41 18.84
CA LEU A 257 -8.82 -26.75 18.32
C LEU A 257 -8.46 -26.92 16.83
N LEU A 258 -8.15 -25.84 16.11
CA LEU A 258 -7.69 -25.83 14.71
C LEU A 258 -6.15 -25.88 14.60
N SER A 259 -5.48 -26.43 15.60
CA SER A 259 -4.01 -26.51 15.66
C SER A 259 -3.43 -27.28 14.46
N GLY A 260 -2.31 -26.79 13.93
CA GLY A 260 -1.56 -27.47 12.86
C GLY A 260 -2.12 -27.35 11.45
N GLN A 261 -3.18 -26.58 11.20
CA GLN A 261 -3.73 -26.39 9.85
C GLN A 261 -4.05 -24.94 9.47
N LEU A 262 -4.16 -24.05 10.46
CA LEU A 262 -4.56 -22.68 10.20
C LEU A 262 -3.41 -21.90 9.57
N SER A 263 -3.65 -21.33 8.39
CA SER A 263 -2.69 -20.52 7.64
C SER A 263 -2.98 -19.02 7.74
N TYR A 264 -4.23 -18.65 8.03
CA TYR A 264 -4.71 -17.28 8.15
C TYR A 264 -5.60 -17.15 9.38
N LEU A 265 -5.24 -16.22 10.26
CA LEU A 265 -6.03 -15.85 11.43
C LEU A 265 -6.22 -14.33 11.48
N ASP A 266 -7.47 -13.91 11.56
CA ASP A 266 -7.86 -12.52 11.84
C ASP A 266 -8.92 -12.50 12.94
N ILE A 267 -8.58 -11.92 14.08
CA ILE A 267 -9.50 -11.72 15.22
C ILE A 267 -9.59 -10.23 15.58
N SER A 268 -9.36 -9.36 14.60
CA SER A 268 -9.17 -7.92 14.82
C SER A 268 -10.45 -7.14 15.14
N GLU A 269 -10.25 -6.01 15.81
CA GLU A 269 -11.25 -5.00 16.17
C GLU A 269 -12.42 -5.58 17.00
N PRO A 270 -12.17 -6.35 18.07
CA PRO A 270 -13.24 -6.81 18.95
C PRO A 270 -13.90 -5.64 19.71
N SER A 271 -15.13 -5.85 20.22
CA SER A 271 -15.75 -4.88 21.14
C SER A 271 -15.00 -4.76 22.47
N GLN A 272 -14.42 -5.87 22.94
CA GLN A 272 -13.61 -5.96 24.15
C GLN A 272 -12.33 -6.71 23.80
N SER A 273 -11.19 -6.20 24.24
CA SER A 273 -9.91 -6.87 23.99
C SER A 273 -9.89 -8.26 24.61
N CYS A 274 -9.46 -9.26 23.84
CA CYS A 274 -8.97 -10.51 24.43
C CYS A 274 -7.71 -10.26 25.27
N SER A 275 -7.54 -11.05 26.33
CA SER A 275 -6.38 -10.93 27.23
C SER A 275 -5.08 -11.42 26.58
N ASN A 276 -3.94 -10.92 27.07
CA ASN A 276 -2.61 -11.41 26.64
C ASN A 276 -2.48 -12.92 26.87
N GLU A 277 -2.97 -13.46 27.99
CA GLU A 277 -2.91 -14.90 28.29
C GLU A 277 -3.67 -15.72 27.25
N ALA A 278 -4.94 -15.37 26.97
CA ALA A 278 -5.75 -16.12 26.01
C ALA A 278 -5.18 -16.06 24.59
N VAL A 279 -4.68 -14.90 24.16
CA VAL A 279 -4.02 -14.76 22.85
C VAL A 279 -2.73 -15.58 22.81
N ASN A 280 -1.91 -15.55 23.86
CA ASN A 280 -0.67 -16.33 23.93
C ASN A 280 -0.96 -17.85 23.86
N THR A 281 -1.95 -18.33 24.61
CA THR A 281 -2.39 -19.73 24.56
C THR A 281 -2.87 -20.12 23.16
N LEU A 282 -3.68 -19.27 22.51
CA LEU A 282 -4.13 -19.51 21.14
C LEU A 282 -2.94 -19.60 20.17
N LEU A 283 -2.04 -18.63 20.19
CA LEU A 283 -0.89 -18.61 19.29
C LEU A 283 0.05 -19.79 19.55
N GLY A 284 0.16 -20.27 20.79
CA GLY A 284 0.83 -21.53 21.12
C GLY A 284 0.21 -22.76 20.43
N ALA A 285 -1.11 -22.77 20.25
CA ALA A 285 -1.82 -23.88 19.60
C ALA A 285 -1.77 -23.80 18.06
N VAL A 286 -1.97 -22.62 17.47
CA VAL A 286 -2.16 -22.48 16.00
C VAL A 286 -0.99 -21.82 15.27
N GLY A 287 -0.02 -21.24 15.99
CA GLY A 287 0.98 -20.33 15.44
C GLY A 287 1.94 -20.96 14.43
N SER A 288 2.25 -22.25 14.57
CA SER A 288 3.29 -22.93 13.79
C SER A 288 3.02 -22.99 12.29
N THR A 289 1.75 -22.90 11.88
CA THR A 289 1.33 -22.94 10.46
C THR A 289 0.87 -21.59 9.92
N LEU A 290 0.83 -20.55 10.76
CA LEU A 290 0.34 -19.24 10.34
C LEU A 290 1.28 -18.57 9.34
N THR A 291 0.68 -18.08 8.25
CA THR A 291 1.31 -17.22 7.26
C THR A 291 0.78 -15.78 7.34
N HIS A 292 -0.44 -15.61 7.88
CA HIS A 292 -1.11 -14.32 8.06
C HIS A 292 -1.69 -14.23 9.46
N LEU A 293 -1.37 -13.14 10.18
CA LEU A 293 -1.90 -12.85 11.49
C LEU A 293 -2.35 -11.38 11.57
N ASN A 294 -3.58 -11.18 12.04
CA ASN A 294 -4.12 -9.86 12.36
C ASN A 294 -4.72 -9.85 13.77
N LEU A 295 -4.11 -9.06 14.66
CA LEU A 295 -4.55 -8.82 16.04
C LEU A 295 -4.91 -7.36 16.28
N SER A 296 -5.17 -6.58 15.23
CA SER A 296 -5.39 -5.14 15.35
C SER A 296 -6.58 -4.81 16.27
N GLY A 297 -6.54 -3.66 16.96
CA GLY A 297 -7.66 -3.15 17.75
C GLY A 297 -7.84 -3.76 19.14
N HIS A 298 -7.04 -4.75 19.53
CA HIS A 298 -7.02 -5.23 20.92
C HIS A 298 -6.28 -4.24 21.83
N ILE A 299 -7.00 -3.23 22.34
CA ILE A 299 -6.42 -2.12 23.10
C ILE A 299 -5.68 -2.50 24.38
N GLU A 300 -5.85 -3.72 24.90
CA GLU A 300 -5.20 -4.22 26.12
C GLU A 300 -3.98 -5.14 25.87
N LEU A 301 -3.66 -5.46 24.60
CA LEU A 301 -2.46 -6.24 24.30
C LEU A 301 -1.20 -5.40 24.47
N THR A 302 -0.25 -5.96 25.22
CA THR A 302 1.06 -5.36 25.53
C THR A 302 2.15 -6.05 24.71
N ASP A 303 3.41 -5.70 24.95
CA ASP A 303 4.56 -6.42 24.37
C ASP A 303 4.60 -7.92 24.77
N ASP A 304 3.82 -8.34 25.77
CA ASP A 304 3.69 -9.75 26.18
C ASP A 304 3.23 -10.64 25.02
N VAL A 305 2.33 -10.15 24.17
CA VAL A 305 1.86 -10.93 23.01
C VAL A 305 2.97 -11.17 22.00
N LEU A 306 3.91 -10.23 21.88
CA LEU A 306 5.07 -10.36 21.01
C LEU A 306 6.04 -11.38 21.60
N GLN A 307 6.36 -11.24 22.89
CA GLN A 307 7.39 -12.02 23.57
C GLN A 307 6.98 -13.47 23.85
N TYR A 308 5.72 -13.70 24.21
CA TYR A 308 5.24 -15.01 24.66
C TYR A 308 4.25 -15.66 23.69
N GLY A 309 3.57 -14.87 22.86
CA GLY A 309 2.61 -15.35 21.87
C GLY A 309 3.25 -15.59 20.50
N ILE A 310 3.81 -14.54 19.88
CA ILE A 310 4.31 -14.59 18.51
C ILE A 310 5.72 -15.19 18.44
N LEU A 311 6.67 -14.63 19.19
CA LEU A 311 8.09 -14.97 19.09
C LEU A 311 8.38 -16.48 19.20
N PRO A 312 7.83 -17.21 20.19
CA PRO A 312 8.15 -18.63 20.35
C PRO A 312 7.35 -19.56 19.44
N ASN A 313 6.20 -19.12 18.91
CA ASN A 313 5.24 -20.03 18.27
C ASN A 313 5.10 -19.84 16.75
N ILE A 314 5.54 -18.70 16.21
CA ILE A 314 5.34 -18.34 14.80
C ILE A 314 6.68 -18.21 14.08
N THR A 315 6.91 -19.07 13.09
CA THR A 315 8.20 -19.17 12.37
C THR A 315 8.07 -19.16 10.84
N SER A 316 6.86 -19.03 10.30
CA SER A 316 6.58 -19.02 8.85
C SER A 316 5.63 -17.89 8.41
N LEU A 317 5.54 -16.81 9.21
CA LEU A 317 4.67 -15.68 8.92
C LEU A 317 5.18 -14.89 7.71
N GLN A 318 4.25 -14.41 6.90
CA GLN A 318 4.50 -13.54 5.75
C GLN A 318 3.84 -12.17 5.92
N HIS A 319 2.69 -12.13 6.61
CA HIS A 319 1.86 -10.94 6.80
C HIS A 319 1.52 -10.74 8.28
N LEU A 320 1.99 -9.62 8.85
CA LEU A 320 1.73 -9.24 10.24
C LEU A 320 0.96 -7.92 10.29
N THR A 321 -0.19 -7.90 10.96
CA THR A 321 -1.00 -6.70 11.19
C THR A 321 -1.30 -6.53 12.67
N LEU A 322 -0.73 -5.50 13.29
CA LEU A 322 -0.89 -5.14 14.70
C LEU A 322 -1.20 -3.64 14.82
N SER A 323 -2.24 -3.19 14.13
CA SER A 323 -2.62 -1.77 14.16
C SER A 323 -3.44 -1.44 15.41
N ASN A 324 -3.34 -0.21 15.89
CA ASN A 324 -4.15 0.28 17.01
C ASN A 324 -4.03 -0.60 18.28
N LEU A 325 -2.81 -0.98 18.63
CA LEU A 325 -2.41 -1.63 19.88
C LEU A 325 -1.64 -0.62 20.74
N PRO A 326 -2.36 0.24 21.49
CA PRO A 326 -1.79 1.42 22.14
C PRO A 326 -0.81 1.10 23.28
N LEU A 327 -0.75 -0.14 23.76
CA LEU A 327 0.18 -0.55 24.83
C LEU A 327 1.47 -1.20 24.30
N LEU A 328 1.63 -1.36 22.98
CA LEU A 328 2.92 -1.76 22.41
C LEU A 328 3.95 -0.64 22.59
N THR A 329 5.15 -0.99 23.01
CA THR A 329 6.24 -0.02 23.23
C THR A 329 7.30 -0.10 22.16
N ASP A 330 7.99 1.03 21.92
CA ASP A 330 9.08 1.07 20.94
C ASP A 330 10.20 0.08 21.27
N ASN A 331 10.46 -0.14 22.56
CA ASN A 331 11.50 -1.07 23.02
C ASN A 331 11.07 -2.53 22.85
N GLY A 332 9.82 -2.86 23.20
CA GLY A 332 9.33 -4.24 23.09
C GLY A 332 9.22 -4.71 21.64
N VAL A 333 8.71 -3.86 20.74
CA VAL A 333 8.67 -4.15 19.30
C VAL A 333 10.08 -4.26 18.71
N ALA A 334 11.01 -3.38 19.09
CA ALA A 334 12.40 -3.49 18.65
C ALA A 334 13.06 -4.79 19.12
N LEU A 335 12.90 -5.13 20.41
CA LEU A 335 13.43 -6.36 20.98
C LEU A 335 12.87 -7.60 20.26
N PHE A 336 11.57 -7.61 20.01
CA PHE A 336 10.89 -8.66 19.25
C PHE A 336 11.55 -8.87 17.88
N PHE A 337 11.62 -7.85 17.02
CA PHE A 337 12.20 -7.98 15.69
C PHE A 337 13.69 -8.34 15.70
N SER A 338 14.43 -7.95 16.74
CA SER A 338 15.86 -8.28 16.86
C SER A 338 16.13 -9.77 17.16
N GLN A 339 15.14 -10.48 17.70
CA GLN A 339 15.28 -11.88 18.17
C GLN A 339 14.44 -12.88 17.38
N TRP A 340 13.45 -12.40 16.63
CA TRP A 340 12.47 -13.28 16.02
C TRP A 340 13.10 -14.14 14.93
N PRO A 341 12.98 -15.49 14.98
CA PRO A 341 13.63 -16.38 14.02
C PRO A 341 12.86 -16.51 12.69
N ASN A 342 11.77 -15.76 12.52
CA ASN A 342 10.93 -15.83 11.33
C ASN A 342 11.70 -15.31 10.11
N PRO A 343 11.50 -15.89 8.91
CA PRO A 343 12.03 -15.31 7.69
C PRO A 343 11.55 -13.86 7.46
N PRO A 344 12.21 -13.08 6.60
CA PRO A 344 11.77 -11.73 6.28
C PRO A 344 10.28 -11.65 5.88
N LEU A 345 9.54 -10.76 6.53
CA LEU A 345 8.12 -10.56 6.23
C LEU A 345 7.90 -9.93 4.86
N THR A 346 6.80 -10.29 4.20
CA THR A 346 6.38 -9.69 2.93
C THR A 346 5.52 -8.44 3.16
N ALA A 347 4.70 -8.42 4.22
CA ALA A 347 3.91 -7.24 4.57
C ALA A 347 3.84 -7.02 6.08
N VAL A 348 3.99 -5.76 6.49
CA VAL A 348 3.85 -5.33 7.89
C VAL A 348 2.94 -4.12 7.96
N THR A 349 1.95 -4.18 8.84
CA THR A 349 1.06 -3.06 9.18
C THR A 349 1.04 -2.85 10.69
N LEU A 350 1.64 -1.75 11.14
CA LEU A 350 1.72 -1.35 12.54
C LEU A 350 1.13 0.05 12.74
N SER A 351 0.11 0.39 11.95
CA SER A 351 -0.48 1.73 11.94
C SER A 351 -1.13 2.09 13.27
N ARG A 352 -1.17 3.39 13.59
CA ARG A 352 -1.89 3.94 14.75
C ARG A 352 -1.40 3.40 16.11
N ASN A 353 -0.14 3.01 16.21
CA ASN A 353 0.50 2.70 17.49
C ASN A 353 1.26 3.94 17.98
N PRO A 354 0.76 4.66 19.02
CA PRO A 354 1.24 5.99 19.39
C PRO A 354 2.64 6.00 20.00
N HIS A 355 3.11 4.87 20.53
CA HIS A 355 4.40 4.76 21.21
C HIS A 355 5.51 4.15 20.35
N LEU A 356 5.22 3.73 19.11
CA LEU A 356 6.24 3.15 18.23
C LEU A 356 7.02 4.26 17.51
N SER A 357 8.34 4.09 17.44
CA SER A 357 9.27 5.12 17.03
C SER A 357 10.48 4.53 16.26
N THR A 358 11.63 5.19 16.37
CA THR A 358 12.87 4.88 15.67
C THR A 358 13.37 3.46 15.93
N ASN A 359 13.38 2.97 17.18
CA ASN A 359 13.99 1.67 17.48
C ASN A 359 13.22 0.53 16.82
N SER A 360 11.88 0.58 16.89
CA SER A 360 11.02 -0.40 16.22
C SER A 360 11.24 -0.42 14.72
N LEU A 361 11.34 0.74 14.07
CA LEU A 361 11.53 0.81 12.61
C LEU A 361 12.87 0.22 12.20
N VAL A 362 13.94 0.54 12.94
CA VAL A 362 15.28 0.04 12.66
C VAL A 362 15.32 -1.48 12.74
N GLU A 363 14.84 -2.08 13.83
CA GLU A 363 14.89 -3.54 13.98
C GLU A 363 13.93 -4.26 13.02
N LEU A 364 12.76 -3.67 12.73
CA LEU A 364 11.85 -4.19 11.71
C LEU A 364 12.53 -4.26 10.33
N LEU A 365 13.22 -3.19 9.93
CA LEU A 365 13.91 -3.15 8.64
C LEU A 365 15.15 -4.06 8.62
N ASN A 366 15.89 -4.16 9.72
CA ASN A 366 17.01 -5.12 9.85
C ASN A 366 16.53 -6.57 9.67
N HIS A 367 15.38 -6.92 10.26
CA HIS A 367 14.81 -8.26 10.17
C HIS A 367 14.14 -8.53 8.81
N SER A 368 13.27 -7.62 8.35
CA SER A 368 12.34 -7.88 7.24
C SER A 368 12.59 -7.06 5.98
N GLY A 369 13.47 -6.05 6.01
CA GLY A 369 13.62 -5.06 4.95
C GLY A 369 13.81 -5.69 3.56
N GLU A 370 14.68 -6.68 3.43
CA GLU A 370 14.99 -7.33 2.15
C GLU A 370 13.79 -8.05 1.51
N GLY A 371 12.85 -8.57 2.31
CA GLY A 371 11.66 -9.27 1.84
C GLY A 371 10.42 -8.39 1.69
N LEU A 372 10.48 -7.16 2.22
CA LEU A 372 9.30 -6.33 2.45
C LEU A 372 8.73 -5.74 1.15
N ARG A 373 7.45 -6.00 0.91
CA ARG A 373 6.68 -5.49 -0.24
C ARG A 373 5.59 -4.50 0.15
N SER A 374 5.15 -4.51 1.39
CA SER A 374 4.17 -3.56 1.92
C SER A 374 4.54 -3.15 3.33
N LEU A 375 4.64 -1.85 3.58
CA LEU A 375 4.94 -1.29 4.90
C LEU A 375 3.92 -0.20 5.23
N ASP A 376 3.24 -0.35 6.36
CA ASP A 376 2.37 0.68 6.92
C ASP A 376 2.82 0.99 8.35
N VAL A 377 3.40 2.17 8.52
CA VAL A 377 3.82 2.77 9.80
C VAL A 377 3.10 4.10 10.02
N ASN A 378 1.89 4.23 9.45
CA ASN A 378 1.08 5.42 9.58
C ASN A 378 0.84 5.77 11.06
N GLY A 379 1.08 7.02 11.42
CA GLY A 379 0.92 7.49 12.80
C GLY A 379 2.15 7.35 13.69
N TRP A 380 3.27 6.82 13.20
CA TRP A 380 4.53 6.78 13.95
C TRP A 380 5.20 8.15 13.93
N LYS A 381 4.73 9.05 14.81
CA LYS A 381 5.03 10.49 14.78
C LYS A 381 6.47 10.84 15.12
N ASP A 382 7.14 10.00 15.94
CA ASP A 382 8.43 10.31 16.56
C ASP A 382 9.59 9.48 15.95
N VAL A 383 9.40 8.94 14.75
CA VAL A 383 10.47 8.28 13.98
C VAL A 383 11.43 9.34 13.43
N SER A 384 12.73 9.13 13.61
CA SER A 384 13.77 10.01 13.11
C SER A 384 13.88 9.98 11.58
N ALA A 385 14.30 11.11 10.98
CA ALA A 385 14.55 11.22 9.54
C ALA A 385 15.58 10.19 9.04
N THR A 386 16.57 9.85 9.87
CA THR A 386 17.60 8.86 9.54
C THR A 386 17.02 7.45 9.43
N ALA A 387 16.17 7.02 10.37
CA ALA A 387 15.52 5.71 10.28
C ALA A 387 14.52 5.63 9.12
N LEU A 388 13.77 6.71 8.84
CA LEU A 388 12.90 6.77 7.66
C LEU A 388 13.71 6.66 6.34
N ALA A 389 14.90 7.25 6.28
CA ALA A 389 15.77 7.14 5.11
C ALA A 389 16.27 5.71 4.88
N ASN A 390 16.41 4.88 5.93
CA ASN A 390 16.82 3.48 5.81
C ASN A 390 15.80 2.63 5.03
N ILE A 391 14.53 3.02 4.99
CA ILE A 391 13.50 2.32 4.19
C ILE A 391 13.95 2.23 2.72
N ALA A 392 14.48 3.31 2.16
CA ALA A 392 14.92 3.35 0.77
C ALA A 392 16.10 2.42 0.49
N THR A 393 16.98 2.20 1.47
CA THR A 393 18.21 1.43 1.28
C THR A 393 18.02 -0.06 1.58
N GLN A 394 17.17 -0.39 2.56
CA GLN A 394 16.94 -1.75 3.04
C GLN A 394 15.71 -2.42 2.41
N ALA A 395 14.63 -1.69 2.10
CA ALA A 395 13.39 -2.23 1.53
C ALA A 395 13.25 -1.95 0.02
N ARG A 396 14.18 -2.46 -0.79
CA ARG A 396 14.25 -2.14 -2.24
C ARG A 396 13.13 -2.76 -3.07
N ASP A 397 12.52 -3.84 -2.59
CA ASP A 397 11.40 -4.52 -3.25
C ASP A 397 10.02 -4.00 -2.82
N LEU A 398 9.98 -2.87 -2.09
CA LEU A 398 8.76 -2.28 -1.59
C LEU A 398 7.82 -1.86 -2.72
N GLY A 399 6.61 -2.41 -2.70
CA GLY A 399 5.55 -2.14 -3.65
C GLY A 399 4.52 -1.12 -3.17
N LYS A 400 4.26 -1.08 -1.85
CA LYS A 400 3.31 -0.16 -1.22
C LYS A 400 3.89 0.37 0.09
N ILE A 401 3.69 1.65 0.36
CA ILE A 401 4.09 2.27 1.62
C ILE A 401 3.09 3.30 2.11
N ASP A 402 2.74 3.26 3.40
CA ASP A 402 2.01 4.31 4.09
C ASP A 402 2.88 4.89 5.22
N LEU A 403 3.27 6.15 5.04
CA LEU A 403 4.03 6.96 5.99
C LEU A 403 3.20 8.12 6.53
N GLY A 404 1.88 8.09 6.37
CA GLY A 404 1.03 9.19 6.81
C GLY A 404 1.26 9.51 8.29
N TRP A 405 1.24 10.79 8.62
CA TRP A 405 1.47 11.32 9.97
C TRP A 405 2.87 11.06 10.57
N CYS A 406 3.83 10.57 9.78
CA CYS A 406 5.25 10.57 10.17
C CYS A 406 5.84 11.97 9.95
N ARG A 407 6.19 12.67 11.04
CA ARG A 407 6.53 14.11 11.04
C ARG A 407 7.83 14.45 10.31
N GLU A 408 8.78 13.51 10.31
CA GLU A 408 10.12 13.70 9.73
C GLU A 408 10.21 13.33 8.25
N VAL A 409 9.12 12.84 7.63
CA VAL A 409 9.11 12.53 6.19
C VAL A 409 9.13 13.83 5.39
N ASP A 410 10.17 14.01 4.58
CA ASP A 410 10.38 15.17 3.71
C ASP A 410 10.58 14.78 2.23
N ASP A 411 10.80 15.77 1.37
CA ASP A 411 11.05 15.55 -0.06
C ASP A 411 12.33 14.74 -0.35
N PHE A 412 13.34 14.75 0.53
CA PHE A 412 14.59 14.00 0.35
C PHE A 412 14.40 12.51 0.63
N ILE A 413 13.69 12.18 1.71
CA ILE A 413 13.30 10.80 2.03
C ILE A 413 12.39 10.26 0.93
N MET A 414 11.38 11.04 0.53
CA MET A 414 10.47 10.66 -0.55
C MET A 414 11.21 10.39 -1.84
N LYS A 415 12.11 11.29 -2.25
CA LYS A 415 12.95 11.06 -3.43
C LYS A 415 13.74 9.76 -3.31
N SER A 416 14.38 9.52 -2.17
CA SER A 416 15.19 8.32 -1.95
C SER A 416 14.37 7.04 -2.08
N ILE A 417 13.16 6.99 -1.52
CA ILE A 417 12.24 5.85 -1.65
C ILE A 417 11.84 5.67 -3.12
N LEU A 418 11.45 6.75 -3.80
CA LEU A 418 11.03 6.69 -5.21
C LEU A 418 12.15 6.21 -6.14
N ASP A 419 13.39 6.61 -5.90
CA ASP A 419 14.55 6.23 -6.72
C ASP A 419 14.99 4.77 -6.46
N ASN A 420 15.01 4.34 -5.20
CA ASN A 420 15.53 3.02 -4.82
C ASN A 420 14.50 1.89 -4.93
N CYS A 421 13.21 2.17 -4.74
CA CYS A 421 12.13 1.18 -4.83
C CYS A 421 11.42 1.18 -6.19
N LYS A 422 11.92 1.95 -7.18
CA LYS A 422 11.26 2.21 -8.48
C LYS A 422 10.80 0.99 -9.28
N ASN A 423 11.39 -0.18 -9.04
CA ASN A 423 11.09 -1.40 -9.78
C ASN A 423 9.73 -1.99 -9.40
N ARG A 424 9.32 -1.87 -8.14
CA ARG A 424 8.08 -2.47 -7.61
C ARG A 424 7.12 -1.46 -7.02
N LEU A 425 7.57 -0.26 -6.68
CA LEU A 425 6.74 0.74 -6.02
C LEU A 425 5.57 1.18 -6.91
N THR A 426 4.37 0.96 -6.40
CA THR A 426 3.09 1.27 -7.07
C THR A 426 2.23 2.26 -6.29
N GLU A 427 2.41 2.36 -4.97
CA GLU A 427 1.60 3.22 -4.09
C GLU A 427 2.42 3.80 -2.93
N VAL A 428 2.28 5.10 -2.70
CA VAL A 428 2.88 5.83 -1.58
C VAL A 428 1.83 6.74 -0.96
N LYS A 429 1.64 6.68 0.35
CA LYS A 429 0.74 7.57 1.10
C LYS A 429 1.55 8.36 2.13
N VAL A 430 1.32 9.68 2.17
CA VAL A 430 2.04 10.65 3.04
C VAL A 430 1.08 11.71 3.63
N TRP A 431 -0.15 11.31 3.91
CA TRP A 431 -1.16 12.21 4.50
C TRP A 431 -0.65 12.81 5.81
N GLY A 432 -0.74 14.14 5.98
CA GLY A 432 -0.27 14.82 7.20
C GLY A 432 1.25 14.93 7.36
N CYS A 433 2.05 14.55 6.35
CA CYS A 433 3.50 14.77 6.32
C CYS A 433 3.81 16.19 5.82
N ASN A 434 3.72 17.19 6.70
CA ASN A 434 3.78 18.61 6.32
C ASN A 434 5.12 19.07 5.68
N LYS A 435 6.20 18.29 5.80
CA LYS A 435 7.49 18.58 5.17
C LYS A 435 7.56 18.12 3.70
N VAL A 436 6.57 17.36 3.22
CA VAL A 436 6.47 16.88 1.85
C VAL A 436 5.81 17.92 0.95
N GLN A 437 6.56 18.46 -0.02
CA GLN A 437 6.09 19.50 -0.94
C GLN A 437 6.08 19.05 -2.41
N GLY A 438 6.49 17.81 -2.70
CA GLY A 438 6.53 17.27 -4.05
C GLY A 438 7.75 17.73 -4.87
N LYS A 439 8.82 18.24 -4.23
CA LYS A 439 9.97 18.81 -4.93
C LYS A 439 10.84 17.76 -5.66
N TRP A 440 10.69 16.47 -5.38
CA TRP A 440 11.42 15.42 -6.13
C TRP A 440 11.12 15.46 -7.64
N VAL A 441 9.96 15.97 -8.05
CA VAL A 441 9.59 16.13 -9.46
C VAL A 441 10.53 17.12 -10.17
N THR A 442 10.85 18.25 -9.55
CA THR A 442 11.76 19.25 -10.15
C THR A 442 13.20 18.75 -10.21
N SER A 443 13.57 17.79 -9.35
CA SER A 443 14.86 17.11 -9.38
C SER A 443 15.00 16.01 -10.44
N GLY A 444 13.96 15.75 -11.25
CA GLY A 444 13.99 14.78 -12.35
C GLY A 444 13.61 13.35 -11.97
N THR A 445 13.16 13.11 -10.74
CA THR A 445 12.72 11.79 -10.25
C THR A 445 11.46 11.36 -11.00
N LYS A 446 11.52 10.21 -11.69
CA LYS A 446 10.37 9.63 -12.40
C LYS A 446 9.88 8.41 -11.64
N THR A 447 8.58 8.32 -11.40
CA THR A 447 7.97 7.16 -10.75
C THR A 447 6.68 6.75 -11.45
N LYS A 448 6.38 5.45 -11.44
CA LYS A 448 5.09 4.90 -11.83
C LYS A 448 4.13 4.79 -10.63
N ALA A 449 4.63 5.03 -9.42
CA ALA A 449 3.85 4.93 -8.19
C ALA A 449 2.80 6.05 -8.10
N LYS A 450 1.60 5.70 -7.63
CA LYS A 450 0.58 6.67 -7.25
C LYS A 450 0.93 7.23 -5.88
N ILE A 451 1.06 8.56 -5.77
CA ILE A 451 1.38 9.24 -4.52
C ILE A 451 0.13 9.97 -4.02
N PHE A 452 -0.23 9.74 -2.76
CA PHE A 452 -1.42 10.30 -2.10
C PHE A 452 -1.03 11.10 -0.86
N GLY A 453 -1.85 12.10 -0.51
CA GLY A 453 -1.69 12.86 0.74
C GLY A 453 -0.70 14.02 0.69
N ILE A 454 -0.24 14.43 -0.49
CA ILE A 454 0.51 15.68 -0.66
C ILE A 454 -0.49 16.83 -0.65
N GLU A 455 -0.42 17.70 0.34
CA GLU A 455 -1.12 18.98 0.29
C GLU A 455 -0.52 19.79 -0.86
N ARG A 456 -1.33 20.05 -1.89
CA ARG A 456 -0.94 21.04 -2.88
C ARG A 456 -0.89 22.37 -2.14
N ALA A 457 0.30 22.94 -2.00
CA ALA A 457 0.40 24.35 -1.65
C ALA A 457 -0.57 25.09 -2.57
N HIS A 458 -1.60 25.71 -1.98
CA HIS A 458 -2.47 26.62 -2.68
C HIS A 458 -1.57 27.64 -3.38
N THR A 459 -1.32 27.41 -4.66
CA THR A 459 -0.91 28.47 -5.56
C THR A 459 -2.20 29.22 -5.80
N SER A 460 -2.51 30.12 -4.87
CA SER A 460 -3.37 31.26 -5.12
C SER A 460 -2.77 31.97 -6.32
N ILE A 461 -3.34 31.70 -7.49
CA ILE A 461 -3.19 32.55 -8.66
C ILE A 461 -4.62 32.99 -8.96
N ILE A 462 -4.93 34.15 -8.38
CA ILE A 462 -5.98 35.16 -8.70
C ILE A 462 -7.34 34.61 -9.13
#